data_AF-A0A9E5GGH7-F1
#
_entry.id   AF-A0A9E5GGH7-F1
#
_cell.length_a   1.000
_cell.length_b   1.000
_cell.length_c   1.000
_cell.angle_alpha   90.00
_cell.angle_beta   90.00
_cell.angle_gamma   90.00
#
_symmetry.space_group_name_H-M   'P 1'
#
loop_
_entity.id
_entity.type
_entity.pdbx_description
1 polymer ?
#
loop_
_entity_poly.entity_id
_entity_poly.type
_entity_poly.pdbx_seq_one_letter_code
_entity_poly.pdbx_strand_id
1 'polypeptide(L)'
;MCVDDELLNTYLDDELQQPWKTQVQEHLGYCNACRQRLEQLRVLHQKVQDSVISDEEIKMHQDRVFAYFEKTRFPSANKKQHIFRKKIQVRLVPALITSAAAFVVVFIGAFVLFGTSVQQGQEILPGIAA
;
A
#
# COMPACT_ATOMS: atom_id res chain seq x y z
N MET A 1 28.91 55.79 -6.01
CA MET A 1 28.03 54.92 -5.19
C MET A 1 28.48 53.48 -5.39
N CYS A 2 28.38 52.62 -4.38
CA CYS A 2 28.67 51.19 -4.54
C CYS A 2 27.48 50.51 -5.21
N VAL A 3 27.76 49.36 -5.81
CA VAL A 3 26.73 48.44 -6.32
C VAL A 3 26.04 47.76 -5.14
N ASP A 4 24.76 47.49 -5.30
CA ASP A 4 23.92 46.74 -4.36
C ASP A 4 24.30 45.26 -4.32
N ASP A 5 24.05 44.63 -3.17
CA ASP A 5 24.47 43.25 -2.95
C ASP A 5 23.63 42.26 -3.79
N GLU A 6 22.39 42.60 -4.13
CA GLU A 6 21.53 41.81 -5.03
C GLU A 6 22.13 41.75 -6.44
N LEU A 7 22.43 42.91 -7.04
CA LEU A 7 23.08 42.97 -8.36
C LEU A 7 24.44 42.26 -8.38
N LEU A 8 25.21 42.33 -7.29
CA LEU A 8 26.49 41.63 -7.18
C LEU A 8 26.32 40.11 -7.09
N ASN A 9 25.25 39.64 -6.45
CA ASN A 9 24.90 38.22 -6.41
C ASN A 9 24.44 37.71 -7.79
N THR A 10 23.53 38.43 -8.45
CA THR A 10 23.12 38.13 -9.84
C THR A 10 24.29 38.16 -10.82
N TYR A 11 25.31 38.99 -10.54
CA TYR A 11 26.56 39.00 -11.31
C TYR A 11 27.39 37.73 -11.07
N LEU A 12 27.49 37.29 -9.82
CA LEU A 12 28.18 36.07 -9.45
C LEU A 12 27.54 34.83 -10.09
N ASP A 13 26.21 34.81 -10.18
CA ASP A 13 25.43 33.73 -10.78
C ASP A 13 25.41 33.77 -12.32
N ASP A 14 26.12 34.72 -12.95
CA ASP A 14 26.19 34.95 -14.39
C ASP A 14 24.83 35.27 -15.07
N GLU A 15 23.82 35.65 -14.30
CA GLU A 15 22.44 35.92 -14.78
C GLU A 15 22.25 37.34 -15.34
N LEU A 16 23.23 38.22 -15.16
CA LEU A 16 23.18 39.60 -15.62
C LEU A 16 23.31 39.73 -17.14
N GLN A 17 22.31 40.37 -17.76
CA GLN A 17 22.29 40.68 -19.19
C GLN A 17 23.02 41.99 -19.51
N GLN A 18 23.36 42.19 -20.78
CA GLN A 18 23.88 43.46 -21.26
C GLN A 18 22.77 44.53 -21.28
N PRO A 19 23.07 45.81 -20.94
CA PRO A 19 24.40 46.41 -20.71
C PRO A 19 24.90 46.30 -19.25
N TRP A 20 24.07 45.82 -18.34
CA TRP A 20 24.33 45.83 -16.89
C TRP A 20 25.56 45.04 -16.50
N LYS A 21 25.81 43.88 -17.14
CA LYS A 21 27.02 43.09 -16.93
C LYS A 21 28.30 43.91 -17.16
N THR A 22 28.34 44.69 -18.24
CA THR A 22 29.50 45.54 -18.56
C THR A 22 29.66 46.66 -17.55
N GLN A 23 28.57 47.31 -17.13
CA GLN A 23 28.62 48.39 -16.13
C GLN A 23 29.13 47.90 -14.77
N VAL A 24 28.66 46.73 -14.31
CA VAL A 24 29.14 46.12 -13.06
C VAL A 24 30.62 45.72 -13.19
N GLN A 25 31.02 45.15 -14.32
CA GLN A 25 32.40 44.78 -14.58
C GLN A 25 33.34 46.01 -14.58
N GLU A 26 32.91 47.11 -15.21
CA GLU A 26 33.62 48.39 -15.15
C GLU A 26 33.71 48.89 -13.70
N HIS A 27 32.61 48.82 -12.94
CA HIS A 27 32.59 49.19 -11.52
C HIS A 27 33.59 48.41 -10.68
N LEU A 28 33.65 47.10 -10.87
CA LEU A 28 34.61 46.23 -10.20
C LEU A 28 36.06 46.55 -10.59
N GLY A 29 36.28 47.12 -11.78
CA GLY A 29 37.59 47.59 -12.22
C GLY A 29 38.19 48.70 -11.36
N TYR A 30 37.37 49.63 -10.85
CA TYR A 30 37.84 50.77 -10.06
C TYR A 30 37.46 50.73 -8.57
N CYS A 31 36.45 49.95 -8.18
CA CYS A 31 35.97 49.90 -6.79
C CYS A 31 36.55 48.70 -6.03
N ASN A 32 37.46 48.95 -5.08
CA ASN A 32 38.03 47.88 -4.24
C ASN A 32 37.00 47.30 -3.25
N ALA A 33 36.16 48.13 -2.65
CA ALA A 33 35.15 47.68 -1.69
C ALA A 33 34.18 46.65 -2.30
N CYS A 34 33.72 46.86 -3.54
CA CYS A 34 32.84 45.91 -4.23
C CYS A 34 33.57 44.62 -4.64
N ARG A 35 34.86 44.70 -4.99
CA ARG A 35 35.67 43.49 -5.25
C ARG A 35 35.82 42.63 -4.00
N GLN A 36 36.07 43.24 -2.85
CA GLN A 36 36.19 42.52 -1.59
C GLN A 36 34.86 41.84 -1.21
N ARG A 37 33.73 42.50 -1.42
CA ARG A 37 32.40 41.90 -1.22
C ARG A 37 32.14 40.74 -2.17
N LEU A 38 32.49 40.89 -3.44
CA LEU A 38 32.34 39.82 -4.43
C LEU A 38 33.17 38.59 -4.03
N GLU A 39 34.37 38.79 -3.49
CA GLU A 39 35.21 37.70 -3.01
C GLU A 39 34.60 37.00 -1.79
N GLN A 40 34.00 37.76 -0.86
CA GLN A 40 33.26 37.16 0.26
C GLN A 40 32.09 36.31 -0.22
N LEU A 41 31.34 36.78 -1.22
CA LEU A 41 30.25 36.02 -1.83
C LEU A 41 30.77 34.74 -2.53
N ARG A 42 31.89 34.81 -3.25
CA ARG A 42 32.54 33.63 -3.86
C ARG A 42 32.95 32.59 -2.85
N VAL A 43 33.57 33.01 -1.75
CA VAL A 43 33.98 32.09 -0.67
C VAL A 43 32.75 31.42 -0.05
N LEU A 44 31.66 32.16 0.15
CA LEU A 44 30.41 31.60 0.66
C LEU A 44 29.81 30.61 -0.34
N HIS A 45 29.74 30.99 -1.63
CA HIS A 45 29.23 30.15 -2.70
C HIS A 45 30.02 28.83 -2.79
N GLN A 46 31.36 28.89 -2.74
CA GLN A 46 32.20 27.71 -2.74
C GLN A 46 31.91 26.80 -1.53
N LYS A 47 31.78 27.36 -0.32
CA LYS A 47 31.44 26.55 0.87
C LYS A 47 30.10 25.85 0.74
N VAL A 48 29.11 26.49 0.12
CA VAL A 48 27.80 25.87 -0.14
C VAL A 48 27.95 24.76 -1.17
N GLN A 49 28.69 24.98 -2.25
CA GLN A 49 28.96 23.94 -3.25
C GLN A 49 29.72 22.75 -2.67
N ASP A 50 30.71 22.99 -1.82
CA ASP A 50 31.49 21.93 -1.16
C ASP A 50 30.64 21.13 -0.16
N SER A 51 29.54 21.69 0.33
CA SER A 51 28.59 21.01 1.22
C SER A 51 27.58 20.13 0.48
N VAL A 52 27.56 20.19 -0.85
CA VAL A 52 26.68 19.36 -1.66
C VAL A 52 27.15 17.91 -1.56
N ILE A 53 26.26 17.07 -1.04
CA ILE A 53 26.46 15.63 -0.92
C ILE A 53 26.54 15.02 -2.32
N SER A 54 27.51 14.15 -2.54
CA SER A 54 27.67 13.46 -3.83
C SER A 54 26.52 12.50 -4.13
N ASP A 55 26.24 12.28 -5.41
CA ASP A 55 25.23 11.30 -5.85
C ASP A 55 25.56 9.89 -5.33
N GLU A 56 26.84 9.55 -5.20
CA GLU A 56 27.32 8.29 -4.62
C GLU A 56 26.92 8.15 -3.14
N GLU A 57 27.12 9.19 -2.34
CA GLU A 57 26.72 9.21 -0.93
C GLU A 57 25.19 9.14 -0.77
N ILE A 58 24.44 9.78 -1.67
CA ILE A 58 22.97 9.70 -1.69
C ILE A 58 22.52 8.27 -2.01
N LYS A 59 23.12 7.62 -3.01
CA LYS A 59 22.80 6.23 -3.41
C LYS A 59 22.99 5.24 -2.27
N MET A 60 24.03 5.40 -1.44
CA MET A 60 24.27 4.53 -0.28
C MET A 60 23.11 4.50 0.71
N HIS A 61 22.29 5.54 0.77
CA HIS A 61 21.19 5.66 1.71
C HIS A 61 19.81 5.49 1.07
N GLN A 62 19.75 5.36 -0.26
CA GLN A 62 18.52 5.31 -1.04
C GLN A 62 17.59 4.17 -0.60
N ASP A 63 18.10 2.95 -0.49
CA ASP A 63 17.30 1.77 -0.11
C ASP A 63 16.70 1.90 1.30
N ARG A 64 17.47 2.46 2.24
CA ARG A 64 17.00 2.69 3.62
C ARG A 64 15.84 3.69 3.65
N VAL A 65 15.99 4.78 2.91
CA VAL A 65 14.99 5.86 2.83
C VAL A 65 13.71 5.35 2.16
N PHE A 66 13.83 4.61 1.06
CA PHE A 66 12.69 3.98 0.38
C PHE A 66 11.95 2.98 1.26
N ALA A 67 12.66 2.10 1.96
CA ALA A 67 12.05 1.16 2.90
C ALA A 67 11.28 1.88 4.03
N TYR A 68 11.80 3.01 4.52
CA TYR A 68 11.10 3.85 5.49
C TYR A 68 9.82 4.47 4.92
N PHE A 69 9.87 4.99 3.69
CA PHE A 69 8.71 5.55 3.01
C PHE A 69 7.62 4.51 2.73
N GLU A 70 7.99 3.31 2.27
CA GLU A 70 7.04 2.21 2.09
C GLU A 70 6.35 1.85 3.40
N LYS A 71 7.11 1.74 4.49
CA LYS A 71 6.55 1.39 5.81
C LYS A 71 5.64 2.47 6.39
N THR A 72 5.97 3.74 6.19
CA THR A 72 5.36 4.86 6.92
C THR A 72 4.31 5.60 6.09
N ARG A 73 4.55 5.79 4.80
CA ARG A 73 3.73 6.64 3.91
C ARG A 73 2.80 5.81 3.02
N PHE A 74 3.24 4.63 2.59
CA PHE A 74 2.47 3.73 1.73
C PHE A 74 2.29 2.37 2.40
N PRO A 75 1.63 2.30 3.60
CA PRO A 75 1.40 1.02 4.25
C PRO A 75 0.67 0.13 3.25
N SER A 76 1.38 -0.88 2.73
CA SER A 76 0.90 -1.66 1.60
C SER A 76 -0.48 -2.18 1.98
N ALA A 77 -1.50 -1.77 1.22
CA ALA A 77 -2.90 -2.15 1.44
C ALA A 77 -3.15 -3.66 1.22
N ASN A 78 -2.09 -4.48 1.23
CA ASN A 78 -2.16 -5.91 1.07
C ASN A 78 -2.20 -6.58 2.45
N LYS A 79 -3.31 -6.32 3.15
CA LYS A 79 -3.75 -7.05 4.34
C LYS A 79 -4.16 -8.48 3.92
N LYS A 80 -3.20 -9.31 3.47
CA LYS A 80 -3.36 -10.74 3.16
C LYS A 80 -3.62 -11.61 4.41
N GLN A 81 -4.13 -11.02 5.50
CA GLN A 81 -4.44 -11.72 6.74
C GLN A 81 -5.93 -12.11 6.90
N HIS A 82 -6.80 -11.89 5.91
CA HIS A 82 -8.22 -12.30 6.00
C HIS A 82 -8.53 -13.67 5.39
N ILE A 83 -7.64 -14.30 4.62
CA ILE A 83 -7.93 -15.57 3.94
C ILE A 83 -7.65 -16.80 4.84
N PHE A 84 -6.69 -16.72 5.77
CA PHE A 84 -6.31 -17.85 6.62
C PHE A 84 -7.20 -18.08 7.86
N ARG A 85 -8.05 -17.11 8.24
CA ARG A 85 -8.98 -17.29 9.38
C ARG A 85 -10.28 -17.99 9.03
N LYS A 86 -10.53 -18.31 7.75
CA LYS A 86 -11.82 -18.92 7.31
C LYS A 86 -11.79 -20.45 7.11
N LYS A 87 -10.64 -21.12 7.33
CA LYS A 87 -10.51 -22.58 7.11
C LYS A 87 -10.77 -23.47 8.34
N ILE A 88 -11.21 -22.93 9.48
CA ILE A 88 -11.36 -23.67 10.76
C ILE A 88 -12.84 -23.91 11.15
N GLN A 89 -13.78 -24.02 10.20
CA GLN A 89 -15.16 -24.44 10.50
C GLN A 89 -15.75 -25.44 9.51
N VAL A 90 -14.98 -26.46 9.11
CA VAL A 90 -15.48 -27.54 8.22
C VAL A 90 -15.37 -28.95 8.82
N ARG A 91 -14.96 -29.09 10.09
CA ARG A 91 -14.84 -30.41 10.76
C ARG A 91 -16.07 -30.81 11.59
N LEU A 92 -17.04 -29.92 11.80
CA LEU A 92 -18.24 -30.19 12.62
C LEU A 92 -19.50 -30.54 11.82
N VAL A 93 -19.43 -30.49 10.49
CA VAL A 93 -20.56 -30.76 9.59
C VAL A 93 -20.73 -32.26 9.21
N PRO A 94 -19.70 -33.13 9.12
CA PRO A 94 -19.90 -34.48 8.58
C PRO A 94 -20.84 -35.36 9.42
N ALA A 95 -20.88 -35.16 10.75
CA ALA A 95 -21.67 -36.01 11.65
C ALA A 95 -23.18 -35.70 11.62
N LEU A 96 -23.58 -34.48 11.24
CA LEU A 96 -24.99 -34.08 11.20
C LEU A 96 -25.68 -34.51 9.89
N ILE A 97 -24.93 -34.68 8.80
CA ILE A 97 -25.51 -35.09 7.51
C ILE A 97 -25.79 -36.60 7.49
N THR A 98 -24.97 -37.41 8.17
CA THR A 98 -25.12 -38.87 8.21
C THR A 98 -26.36 -39.34 8.97
N SER A 99 -26.84 -38.60 9.97
CA SER A 99 -28.00 -39.00 10.76
C SER A 99 -29.31 -38.89 9.96
N ALA A 100 -29.50 -37.84 9.17
CA ALA A 100 -30.74 -37.62 8.42
C ALA A 100 -31.00 -38.70 7.35
N ALA A 101 -29.96 -39.12 6.62
CA ALA A 101 -30.11 -40.14 5.58
C ALA A 101 -30.46 -41.53 6.16
N ALA A 102 -29.92 -41.88 7.33
CA ALA A 102 -30.21 -43.15 7.99
C ALA A 102 -31.68 -43.24 8.44
N PHE A 103 -32.25 -42.15 8.97
CA PHE A 103 -33.66 -42.11 9.36
C PHE A 103 -34.60 -42.30 8.17
N VAL A 104 -34.30 -41.67 7.03
CA VAL A 104 -35.14 -41.80 5.81
C VAL A 104 -35.12 -43.24 5.27
N VAL A 105 -33.94 -43.88 5.23
CA VAL A 105 -33.82 -45.27 4.74
C VAL A 105 -34.54 -46.27 5.66
N VAL A 106 -34.44 -46.10 6.98
CA VAL A 106 -35.17 -46.95 7.94
C VAL A 106 -36.68 -46.75 7.82
N PHE A 107 -37.15 -45.51 7.66
CA PHE A 107 -38.58 -45.22 7.52
C PHE A 107 -39.16 -45.80 6.22
N ILE A 108 -38.46 -45.62 5.09
CA ILE A 108 -38.90 -46.17 3.79
C ILE A 108 -38.82 -47.70 3.80
N GLY A 109 -37.75 -48.29 4.35
CA GLY A 109 -37.60 -49.73 4.48
C GLY A 109 -38.70 -50.36 5.35
N ALA A 110 -39.02 -49.74 6.49
CA ALA A 110 -40.13 -50.18 7.34
C ALA A 110 -41.48 -50.02 6.64
N PHE A 111 -41.71 -48.91 5.92
CA PHE A 111 -42.96 -48.71 5.19
C PHE A 111 -43.16 -49.72 4.05
N VAL A 112 -42.08 -50.09 3.34
CA VAL A 112 -42.14 -51.11 2.29
C VAL A 112 -42.34 -52.52 2.87
N LEU A 113 -41.74 -52.84 4.02
CA LEU A 113 -41.86 -54.15 4.66
C LEU A 113 -43.16 -54.36 5.43
N PHE A 114 -43.71 -53.31 6.06
CA PHE A 114 -44.90 -53.41 6.92
C PHE A 114 -46.16 -52.76 6.33
N GLY A 115 -46.03 -51.95 5.26
CA GLY A 115 -47.17 -51.24 4.64
C GLY A 115 -48.08 -52.11 3.77
N THR A 116 -47.72 -53.37 3.49
CA THR A 116 -48.52 -54.28 2.67
C THR A 116 -49.38 -55.26 3.47
N SER A 117 -49.39 -55.20 4.80
CA SER A 117 -50.20 -56.09 5.66
C SER A 117 -51.39 -55.37 6.31
N VAL A 118 -52.17 -54.61 5.54
CA VAL A 118 -53.47 -54.05 5.98
C VAL A 118 -54.57 -54.41 4.98
N GLN A 119 -54.67 -55.67 4.56
CA GLN A 119 -55.90 -56.25 4.03
C GLN A 119 -55.86 -57.78 4.22
N GLN A 120 -56.43 -58.28 5.32
CA GLN A 120 -57.19 -59.54 5.38
C GLN A 120 -57.62 -59.84 6.82
N GLY A 121 -58.92 -59.73 7.05
CA GLY A 121 -59.57 -60.06 8.31
C GLY A 121 -61.09 -59.80 8.31
N GLN A 122 -61.73 -59.71 7.15
CA GLN A 122 -63.18 -59.90 7.01
C GLN A 122 -63.38 -61.28 6.39
N GLU A 123 -63.61 -62.29 7.22
CA GLU A 123 -64.40 -63.48 6.89
C GLU A 123 -64.55 -64.34 8.16
N ILE A 124 -65.61 -64.07 8.92
CA ILE A 124 -66.22 -65.04 9.83
C ILE A 124 -67.65 -65.22 9.30
N LEU A 125 -67.81 -66.11 8.32
CA LEU A 125 -69.08 -66.73 7.91
C LEU A 125 -69.52 -67.73 9.02
N PRO A 126 -70.79 -68.20 9.12
CA PRO A 126 -71.78 -68.36 8.04
C PRO A 126 -73.24 -68.01 8.43
N GLY A 127 -74.13 -68.11 7.45
CA GLY A 127 -75.55 -67.78 7.58
C GLY A 127 -76.45 -68.83 8.26
N ILE A 128 -77.65 -68.35 8.61
CA ILE A 128 -78.88 -69.13 8.81
C ILE A 128 -80.06 -68.22 8.41
N ALA A 129 -80.97 -68.80 7.65
CA ALA A 129 -82.12 -68.18 7.02
C ALA A 129 -83.27 -67.89 7.99
N ALA A 130 -84.01 -66.80 7.74
CA ALA A 130 -85.47 -66.72 7.58
C ALA A 130 -85.87 -65.26 7.35
#